data_AF-A0A524EZF3-F1
#
_entry.id   AF-A0A524EZF3-F1
#
_cell.length_a   1.000
_cell.length_b   1.000
_cell.length_c   1.000
_cell.angle_alpha   90.00
_cell.angle_beta   90.00
_cell.angle_gamma   90.00
#
_symmetry.space_group_name_H-M   'P 1'
#
loop_
_entity.id
_entity.type
_entity.pdbx_description
1 polymer ?
#
loop_
_entity_poly.entity_id
_entity_poly.type
_entity_poly.pdbx_seq_one_letter_code
_entity_poly.pdbx_strand_id
1 'polypeptide(L)'
;MRCVKCGNEVNKEDFVCIYCNARLREEKIEKISYFRRVTDEKWVSPEKGWRRFLLVFTNPSRAFWDIVRYREKIGSWVKVLLLSAVIYGFYGLAIFIHLRTGGIVGQFYLRLLNGLSAYFMFFIFGFLYCFLVYMISIQLFSIGANFSIGLKSQLQLRYGKRKEKKEDEQKSTTMLEAEGIYPTALPSHLTAQKSKKIAIMLWGFAPMLLAYAVSTILLFVFLPVEDVSSPITVADFADITNSLVWGVTDWIQVIVLIGWVPITMTIAIRELVNASTFRVYLSCLIVAILLGFLLYFFRPSFLFNTAGV
;
A
#
# COMPACT_ATOMS: atom_id res chain seq x y z
N MET A 1 26.54 11.21 19.49
CA MET A 1 25.22 11.36 18.81
C MET A 1 24.24 10.36 19.42
N ARG A 2 22.92 10.57 19.42
CA ARG A 2 21.98 9.54 19.94
C ARG A 2 21.47 8.63 18.83
N CYS A 3 21.38 7.31 19.06
CA CYS A 3 20.68 6.38 18.17
C CYS A 3 19.20 6.79 18.15
N VAL A 4 18.71 7.18 16.99
CA VAL A 4 17.32 7.65 16.78
C VAL A 4 16.29 6.54 17.02
N LYS A 5 16.77 5.30 17.03
CA LYS A 5 15.94 4.11 17.25
C LYS A 5 15.78 3.77 18.74
N CYS A 6 16.85 3.80 19.54
CA CYS A 6 16.81 3.42 20.96
C CYS A 6 17.09 4.56 21.94
N GLY A 7 17.49 5.73 21.48
CA GLY A 7 17.84 6.88 22.31
C GLY A 7 19.24 6.86 22.90
N ASN A 8 19.98 5.76 22.82
CA ASN A 8 21.31 5.63 23.45
C ASN A 8 22.36 6.51 22.76
N GLU A 9 23.33 7.00 23.52
CA GLU A 9 24.46 7.72 22.99
C GLU A 9 25.43 6.77 22.27
N VAL A 10 25.90 7.20 21.11
CA VAL A 10 26.77 6.44 20.21
C VAL A 10 27.85 7.37 19.67
N ASN A 11 29.02 6.81 19.39
CA ASN A 11 30.12 7.57 18.81
C ASN A 11 29.73 8.03 17.39
N LYS A 12 30.19 9.22 16.99
CA LYS A 12 29.90 9.77 15.65
C LYS A 12 30.58 8.97 14.54
N GLU A 13 31.64 8.25 14.87
CA GLU A 13 32.41 7.43 13.93
C GLU A 13 31.77 6.06 13.68
N ASP A 14 30.85 5.63 14.56
CA ASP A 14 30.20 4.33 14.44
C ASP A 14 29.23 4.30 13.26
N PHE A 15 29.40 3.32 12.37
CA PHE A 15 28.51 3.12 11.24
C PHE A 15 27.13 2.59 11.66
N VAL A 16 27.10 1.86 12.77
CA VAL A 16 25.92 1.16 13.28
C VAL A 16 25.91 1.29 14.80
N CYS A 17 24.74 1.54 15.37
CA CYS A 17 24.61 1.60 16.81
C CYS A 17 24.73 0.22 17.44
N ILE A 18 25.65 0.12 18.39
CA ILE A 18 26.01 -1.09 19.13
C ILE A 18 24.80 -1.71 19.85
N TYR A 19 23.85 -0.88 20.31
CA TYR A 19 22.66 -1.34 21.05
C TYR A 19 21.50 -1.77 20.16
N CYS A 20 21.16 -0.93 19.18
CA CYS A 20 19.93 -1.03 18.40
C CYS A 20 20.15 -1.63 16.99
N ASN A 21 21.42 -1.91 16.66
CA ASN A 21 21.96 -2.25 15.34
C ASN A 21 21.44 -1.33 14.23
N ALA A 22 21.13 -0.08 14.57
CA ALA A 22 20.64 0.91 13.62
C ALA A 22 21.81 1.60 12.95
N ARG A 23 21.84 1.54 11.63
CA ARG A 23 22.75 2.31 10.79
C ARG A 23 22.65 3.80 11.09
N LEU A 24 23.77 4.41 11.44
CA LEU A 24 23.85 5.81 11.84
C LEU A 24 24.23 6.74 10.69
N ARG A 25 24.97 6.23 9.70
CA ARG A 25 25.43 7.02 8.54
C ARG A 25 24.33 7.16 7.49
N GLU A 26 24.05 8.40 7.10
CA GLU A 26 23.10 8.74 6.04
C GLU A 26 23.67 8.48 4.65
N GLU A 27 22.81 8.03 3.73
CA GLU A 27 23.14 7.89 2.31
C GLU A 27 22.89 9.19 1.54
N LYS A 28 23.57 9.40 0.40
CA LYS A 28 23.34 10.59 -0.44
C LYS A 28 21.86 10.75 -0.84
N ILE A 29 21.16 9.65 -1.11
CA ILE A 29 19.73 9.65 -1.45
C ILE A 29 18.84 10.12 -0.29
N GLU A 30 19.28 9.95 0.96
CA GLU A 30 18.53 10.34 2.15
C GLU A 30 18.58 11.85 2.41
N LYS A 31 19.38 12.61 1.64
CA LYS A 31 19.34 14.08 1.65
C LYS A 31 18.07 14.63 0.98
N ILE A 32 17.45 13.85 0.09
CA ILE A 32 16.20 14.20 -0.58
C ILE A 32 15.05 14.17 0.43
N SER A 33 14.17 15.17 0.40
CA SER A 33 13.08 15.35 1.37
C SER A 33 12.26 14.08 1.63
N TYR A 34 11.86 13.36 0.58
CA TYR A 34 11.06 12.13 0.71
C TYR A 34 11.78 10.99 1.42
N PHE A 35 13.09 10.86 1.22
CA PHE A 35 13.91 9.79 1.81
C PHE A 35 14.61 10.21 3.11
N ARG A 36 14.42 11.46 3.56
CA ARG A 36 15.04 11.95 4.79
C ARG A 36 14.60 11.12 5.98
N ARG A 37 15.56 10.61 6.75
CA ARG A 37 15.24 9.88 7.97
C ARG A 37 14.70 10.83 9.02
N VAL A 38 13.80 10.35 9.86
CA VAL A 38 13.30 11.09 11.03
C VAL A 38 14.33 11.02 12.16
N THR A 39 15.56 11.45 11.85
CA THR A 39 16.72 11.36 12.72
C THR A 39 16.92 12.61 13.57
N ASP A 40 16.47 13.76 13.08
CA ASP A 40 16.71 15.06 13.71
C ASP A 40 15.50 15.62 14.50
N GLU A 41 14.34 14.96 14.43
CA GLU A 41 13.13 15.44 15.10
C GLU A 41 13.09 14.98 16.57
N LYS A 42 12.78 15.90 17.49
CA LYS A 42 12.46 15.59 18.89
C LYS A 42 11.37 14.50 18.91
N TRP A 43 11.41 13.59 19.86
CA TRP A 43 10.41 12.51 19.98
C TRP A 43 8.98 13.09 20.02
N VAL A 44 8.28 13.03 18.89
CA VAL A 44 6.89 13.51 18.76
C VAL A 44 5.94 12.32 18.90
N SER A 45 4.79 12.55 19.51
CA SER A 45 3.71 11.57 19.51
C SER A 45 3.23 11.26 18.08
N PRO A 46 2.84 10.01 17.77
CA PRO A 46 2.42 9.64 16.43
C PRO A 46 1.13 10.35 16.04
N GLU A 47 1.05 10.79 14.78
CA GLU A 47 -0.17 11.41 14.26
C GLU A 47 -1.33 10.41 14.24
N LYS A 48 -2.55 10.86 14.52
CA LYS A 48 -3.75 10.00 14.59
C LYS A 48 -4.64 10.15 13.35
N GLY A 49 -5.36 9.08 13.01
CA GLY A 49 -6.42 9.10 12.00
C GLY A 49 -5.95 9.52 10.61
N TRP A 50 -6.67 10.48 10.01
CA TRP A 50 -6.46 10.96 8.64
C TRP A 50 -5.18 11.77 8.45
N ARG A 51 -4.67 12.44 9.50
CA ARG A 51 -3.39 13.18 9.42
C ARG A 51 -2.23 12.25 9.06
N ARG A 52 -2.25 11.03 9.59
CA ARG A 52 -1.26 10.00 9.23
C ARG A 52 -1.35 9.59 7.77
N PHE A 53 -2.56 9.56 7.20
CA PHE A 53 -2.75 9.27 5.78
C PHE A 53 -2.17 10.39 4.90
N LEU A 54 -2.47 11.65 5.22
CA LEU A 54 -1.89 12.81 4.52
C LEU A 54 -0.37 12.85 4.62
N LEU A 55 0.19 12.45 5.77
CA LEU A 55 1.64 12.35 5.92
C LEU A 55 2.29 11.36 4.95
N VAL A 56 1.60 10.33 4.47
CA VAL A 56 2.18 9.42 3.46
C VAL A 56 2.51 10.17 2.16
N PHE A 57 1.77 11.23 1.86
CA PHE A 57 1.98 12.05 0.66
C PHE A 57 2.98 13.18 0.90
N THR A 58 2.89 13.85 2.05
CA THR A 58 3.72 15.04 2.34
C THR A 58 5.07 14.70 2.95
N ASN A 59 5.15 13.69 3.82
CA ASN A 59 6.37 13.24 4.47
C ASN A 59 6.32 11.72 4.73
N PRO A 60 6.52 10.88 3.69
CA PRO A 60 6.38 9.44 3.79
C PRO A 60 7.33 8.83 4.80
N SER A 61 8.57 9.34 4.90
CA SER A 61 9.54 8.84 5.89
C SER A 61 9.02 8.94 7.32
N ARG A 62 8.35 10.05 7.68
CA ARG A 62 7.70 10.19 8.98
C ARG A 62 6.48 9.31 9.15
N ALA A 63 5.62 9.22 8.13
CA ALA A 63 4.47 8.34 8.18
C ALA A 63 4.87 6.88 8.43
N PHE A 64 5.85 6.36 7.68
CA PHE A 64 6.31 4.98 7.82
C PHE A 64 7.09 4.74 9.11
N TRP A 65 7.80 5.73 9.64
CA TRP A 65 8.40 5.63 10.97
C TRP A 65 7.34 5.47 12.06
N ASP A 66 6.28 6.28 12.03
CA ASP A 66 5.13 6.18 12.94
C ASP A 66 4.45 4.81 12.81
N ILE A 67 4.25 4.36 11.58
CA ILE A 67 3.63 3.06 11.25
C ILE A 67 4.52 1.89 11.72
N VAL A 68 5.84 2.01 11.63
CA VAL A 68 6.73 0.94 12.06
C VAL A 68 6.87 0.89 13.58
N ARG A 69 6.78 2.04 14.27
CA ARG A 69 7.01 2.15 15.71
C ARG A 69 5.75 1.94 16.54
N TYR A 70 4.61 2.50 16.12
CA TYR A 70 3.35 2.46 16.88
C TYR A 70 2.36 1.44 16.34
N ARG A 71 2.84 0.20 16.13
CA ARG A 71 2.14 -0.88 15.41
C ARG A 71 0.76 -1.23 15.96
N GLU A 72 0.60 -1.19 17.27
CA GLU A 72 -0.65 -1.54 17.95
C GLU A 72 -1.74 -0.48 17.79
N LYS A 73 -1.35 0.77 17.52
CA LYS A 73 -2.26 1.90 17.29
C LYS A 73 -2.53 2.15 15.80
N ILE A 74 -2.00 1.31 14.93
CA ILE A 74 -2.28 1.41 13.50
C ILE A 74 -3.55 0.65 13.26
N GLY A 75 -4.63 1.41 13.05
CA GLY A 75 -5.89 0.84 12.58
C GLY A 75 -5.64 -0.08 11.38
N SER A 76 -6.46 -1.13 11.31
CA SER A 76 -6.31 -2.27 10.42
C SER A 76 -5.85 -1.90 9.00
N TRP A 77 -4.89 -2.66 8.48
CA TRP A 77 -4.40 -2.64 7.08
C TRP A 77 -5.56 -2.60 6.06
N VAL A 78 -6.72 -3.14 6.45
CA VAL A 78 -7.99 -3.04 5.74
C VAL A 78 -8.34 -1.62 5.31
N LYS A 79 -7.86 -0.55 5.95
CA LYS A 79 -8.22 0.84 5.59
C LYS A 79 -7.81 1.24 4.17
N VAL A 80 -6.58 0.95 3.75
CA VAL A 80 -6.12 1.31 2.38
C VAL A 80 -6.94 0.52 1.36
N LEU A 81 -7.10 -0.78 1.59
CA LEU A 81 -7.86 -1.66 0.72
C LEU A 81 -9.34 -1.26 0.62
N LEU A 82 -9.98 -0.99 1.75
CA LEU A 82 -11.38 -0.57 1.84
C LEU A 82 -11.58 0.79 1.18
N LEU A 83 -10.67 1.75 1.40
CA LEU A 83 -10.78 3.05 0.74
C LEU A 83 -10.61 2.91 -0.77
N SER A 84 -9.72 2.04 -1.25
CA SER A 84 -9.61 1.75 -2.69
C SER A 84 -10.92 1.17 -3.22
N ALA A 85 -11.52 0.23 -2.50
CA ALA A 85 -12.81 -0.36 -2.87
C ALA A 85 -13.96 0.67 -2.91
N VAL A 86 -14.03 1.58 -1.92
CA VAL A 86 -14.99 2.69 -1.91
C VAL A 86 -14.83 3.57 -3.15
N ILE A 87 -13.59 3.93 -3.50
CA ILE A 87 -13.31 4.73 -4.70
C ILE A 87 -13.71 3.97 -5.97
N TYR A 88 -13.44 2.67 -6.04
CA TYR A 88 -13.91 1.82 -7.15
C TYR A 88 -15.45 1.78 -7.23
N GLY A 89 -16.17 1.74 -6.11
CA GLY A 89 -17.63 1.86 -6.13
C GLY A 89 -18.10 3.15 -6.82
N PHE A 90 -17.39 4.26 -6.59
CA PHE A 90 -17.67 5.51 -7.30
C PHE A 90 -17.36 5.46 -8.80
N TYR A 91 -16.51 4.55 -9.31
CA TYR A 91 -16.38 4.32 -10.76
C TYR A 91 -17.69 3.78 -11.33
N GLY A 92 -18.31 2.79 -10.66
CA GLY A 92 -19.59 2.23 -11.09
C GLY A 92 -20.69 3.28 -11.10
N LEU A 93 -20.70 4.16 -10.09
CA LEU A 93 -21.63 5.28 -10.05
C LEU A 93 -21.36 6.30 -11.17
N ALA A 94 -20.09 6.60 -11.47
CA ALA A 94 -19.72 7.49 -12.57
C ALA A 94 -20.22 6.96 -13.92
N ILE A 95 -20.02 5.67 -14.20
CA ILE A 95 -20.57 5.02 -15.39
C ILE A 95 -22.10 5.15 -15.41
N PHE A 96 -22.76 4.81 -14.30
CA PHE A 96 -24.22 4.82 -14.23
C PHE A 96 -24.86 6.20 -14.45
N ILE A 97 -24.21 7.29 -14.00
CA ILE A 97 -24.73 8.65 -14.22
C ILE A 97 -24.77 9.01 -15.71
N HIS A 98 -23.81 8.50 -16.48
CA HIS A 98 -23.71 8.74 -17.92
C HIS A 98 -24.62 7.84 -18.76
N LEU A 99 -25.30 6.88 -18.15
CA LEU A 99 -26.34 6.09 -18.78
C LEU A 99 -27.69 6.79 -18.67
N ARG A 100 -28.25 7.20 -19.80
CA ARG A 100 -29.61 7.73 -19.89
C ARG A 100 -30.58 6.60 -20.17
N THR A 101 -31.36 6.22 -19.16
CA THR A 101 -32.50 5.34 -19.36
C THR A 101 -33.71 6.18 -19.78
N GLY A 102 -34.27 5.90 -20.95
CA GLY A 102 -35.51 6.55 -21.42
C GLY A 102 -36.68 6.16 -20.53
N GLY A 103 -36.93 6.90 -19.46
CA GLY A 103 -37.98 6.63 -18.49
C GLY A 103 -38.71 7.90 -18.06
N ILE A 104 -40.04 7.79 -17.95
CA ILE A 104 -40.97 8.85 -17.56
C ILE A 104 -40.60 9.41 -16.17
N VAL A 105 -40.74 10.73 -16.01
CA VAL A 105 -40.63 11.48 -14.75
C VAL A 105 -41.45 10.77 -13.66
N GLY A 106 -40.79 10.02 -12.79
CA GLY A 106 -41.44 9.17 -11.78
C GLY A 106 -40.58 7.99 -11.27
N GLN A 107 -39.53 7.61 -12.01
CA GLN A 107 -38.67 6.47 -11.65
C GLN A 107 -37.42 6.83 -10.82
N PHE A 108 -37.46 7.90 -10.04
CA PHE A 108 -36.31 8.33 -9.22
C PHE A 108 -35.80 7.20 -8.31
N TYR A 109 -36.71 6.47 -7.67
CA TYR A 109 -36.36 5.37 -6.77
C TYR A 109 -35.66 4.20 -7.49
N LEU A 110 -36.15 3.81 -8.67
CA LEU A 110 -35.53 2.76 -9.47
C LEU A 110 -34.16 3.17 -10.00
N ARG A 111 -34.00 4.44 -10.42
CA ARG A 111 -32.70 4.99 -10.81
C ARG A 111 -31.72 5.00 -9.64
N LEU A 112 -32.17 5.38 -8.44
CA LEU A 112 -31.34 5.36 -7.24
C LEU A 112 -30.90 3.94 -6.86
N LEU A 113 -31.83 2.98 -6.87
CA LEU A 113 -31.52 1.57 -6.58
C LEU A 113 -30.54 0.96 -7.58
N ASN A 114 -30.70 1.26 -8.87
CA ASN A 114 -29.79 0.80 -9.92
C ASN A 114 -28.41 1.46 -9.80
N GLY A 115 -28.35 2.74 -9.42
CA GLY A 115 -27.08 3.41 -9.15
C GLY A 115 -26.37 2.84 -7.92
N LEU A 116 -27.12 2.52 -6.85
CA LEU A 116 -26.58 1.86 -5.67
C LEU A 116 -26.11 0.44 -5.98
N SER A 117 -26.85 -0.32 -6.79
CA SER A 117 -26.43 -1.68 -7.18
C SER A 117 -25.16 -1.65 -8.03
N ALA A 118 -25.03 -0.71 -8.97
CA ALA A 118 -23.81 -0.47 -9.73
C ALA A 118 -22.63 -0.11 -8.80
N TYR A 119 -22.85 0.81 -7.84
CA TYR A 119 -21.84 1.15 -6.84
C TYR A 119 -21.38 -0.08 -6.04
N PHE A 120 -22.30 -0.89 -5.53
CA PHE A 120 -21.95 -2.08 -4.73
C PHE A 120 -21.26 -3.16 -5.56
N MET A 121 -21.66 -3.37 -6.82
CA MET A 121 -21.00 -4.31 -7.72
C MET A 121 -19.54 -3.90 -7.93
N PHE A 122 -19.29 -2.63 -8.26
CA PHE A 122 -17.93 -2.11 -8.44
C PHE A 122 -17.14 -2.04 -7.14
N PHE A 123 -17.79 -1.80 -6.00
CA PHE A 123 -17.16 -1.84 -4.68
C PHE A 123 -16.63 -3.24 -4.36
N ILE A 124 -17.45 -4.28 -4.54
CA ILE A 124 -17.05 -5.68 -4.28
C ILE A 124 -15.96 -6.10 -5.27
N PHE A 125 -16.15 -5.81 -6.55
CA PHE A 125 -15.15 -6.10 -7.58
C PHE A 125 -13.84 -5.36 -7.29
N GLY A 126 -13.89 -4.07 -7.00
CA GLY A 126 -12.74 -3.24 -6.66
C GLY A 126 -12.01 -3.72 -5.42
N PHE A 127 -12.73 -4.19 -4.40
CA PHE A 127 -12.15 -4.82 -3.22
C PHE A 127 -11.34 -6.07 -3.58
N LEU A 128 -11.94 -6.99 -4.33
CA LEU A 128 -11.28 -8.24 -4.76
C LEU A 128 -10.08 -7.95 -5.68
N TYR A 129 -10.26 -7.04 -6.64
CA TYR A 129 -9.21 -6.62 -7.56
C TYR A 129 -8.02 -6.01 -6.82
N CYS A 130 -8.25 -4.99 -5.98
CA CYS A 130 -7.19 -4.34 -5.20
C CYS A 130 -6.53 -5.33 -4.24
N PHE A 131 -7.30 -6.24 -3.63
CA PHE A 131 -6.78 -7.26 -2.73
C PHE A 131 -5.78 -8.16 -3.48
N LEU A 132 -6.17 -8.73 -4.61
CA LEU A 132 -5.30 -9.60 -5.40
C LEU A 132 -4.08 -8.85 -5.91
N VAL A 133 -4.26 -7.69 -6.54
CA VAL A 133 -3.16 -6.89 -7.10
C VAL A 133 -2.17 -6.48 -6.02
N TYR A 134 -2.63 -5.96 -4.88
CA TYR A 134 -1.73 -5.53 -3.81
C TYR A 134 -1.02 -6.72 -3.17
N MET A 135 -1.71 -7.85 -2.94
CA MET A 135 -1.07 -9.02 -2.33
C MET A 135 0.01 -9.60 -3.24
N ILE A 136 -0.26 -9.75 -4.54
CA ILE A 136 0.74 -10.20 -5.53
C ILE A 136 1.91 -9.20 -5.60
N SER A 137 1.62 -7.91 -5.68
CA SER A 137 2.64 -6.86 -5.74
C SER A 137 3.53 -6.86 -4.50
N ILE A 138 2.96 -7.00 -3.29
CA ILE A 138 3.72 -7.11 -2.03
C ILE A 138 4.69 -8.28 -2.07
N GLN A 139 4.30 -9.42 -2.66
CA GLN A 139 5.20 -10.56 -2.82
C GLN A 139 6.35 -10.24 -3.78
N LEU A 140 6.06 -9.63 -4.93
CA LEU A 140 7.09 -9.25 -5.90
C LEU A 140 8.08 -8.22 -5.32
N PHE A 141 7.58 -7.19 -4.64
CA PHE A 141 8.44 -6.24 -3.92
C PHE A 141 9.25 -6.92 -2.81
N SER A 142 8.66 -7.90 -2.13
CA SER A 142 9.38 -8.68 -1.11
C SER A 142 10.50 -9.54 -1.71
N ILE A 143 10.28 -10.11 -2.89
CA ILE A 143 11.28 -10.89 -3.63
C ILE A 143 12.43 -9.98 -4.08
N GLY A 144 12.10 -8.83 -4.70
CA GLY A 144 13.10 -7.84 -5.10
C GLY A 144 13.95 -7.34 -3.93
N ALA A 145 13.29 -6.97 -2.82
CA ALA A 145 14.00 -6.58 -1.61
C ALA A 145 14.83 -7.73 -1.02
N ASN A 146 14.37 -8.97 -1.11
CA ASN A 146 15.17 -10.11 -0.67
C ASN A 146 16.43 -10.30 -1.51
N PHE A 147 16.34 -10.10 -2.82
CA PHE A 147 17.48 -10.18 -3.73
C PHE A 147 18.50 -9.06 -3.48
N SER A 148 18.04 -7.84 -3.23
CA SER A 148 18.92 -6.67 -3.07
C SER A 148 19.60 -6.55 -1.70
N ILE A 149 18.92 -6.93 -0.62
CA ILE A 149 19.38 -6.69 0.76
C ILE A 149 19.25 -7.91 1.70
N GLY A 150 18.82 -9.07 1.21
CA GLY A 150 18.59 -10.23 2.07
C GLY A 150 17.45 -10.00 3.07
N LEU A 151 16.34 -9.40 2.62
CA LEU A 151 15.19 -9.03 3.47
C LEU A 151 14.79 -10.12 4.49
N LYS A 152 14.74 -11.39 4.08
CA LYS A 152 14.37 -12.50 4.97
C LYS A 152 15.37 -12.67 6.12
N SER A 153 16.67 -12.68 5.84
CA SER A 153 17.71 -12.86 6.85
C SER A 153 17.77 -11.67 7.79
N GLN A 154 17.63 -10.45 7.28
CA GLN A 154 17.63 -9.25 8.13
C GLN A 154 16.37 -9.14 9.00
N LEU A 155 15.19 -9.56 8.52
CA LEU A 155 13.99 -9.67 9.34
C LEU A 155 14.15 -10.72 10.46
N GLN A 156 14.78 -11.85 10.17
CA GLN A 156 15.11 -12.87 11.17
C GLN A 156 16.11 -12.34 12.22
N LEU A 157 17.17 -11.64 11.81
CA LEU A 157 18.12 -11.04 12.75
C LEU A 157 17.44 -10.01 13.68
N ARG A 158 16.54 -9.19 13.14
CA ARG A 158 15.91 -8.09 13.88
C ARG A 158 14.79 -8.52 14.81
N TYR A 159 14.02 -9.53 14.42
CA TYR A 159 12.86 -10.00 15.20
C TYR A 159 13.06 -11.37 15.84
N GLY A 160 13.95 -12.20 15.31
CA GLY A 160 14.32 -13.49 15.89
C GLY A 160 15.15 -13.34 17.17
N LYS A 161 16.13 -12.43 17.20
CA LYS A 161 16.96 -12.18 18.40
C LYS A 161 16.25 -11.48 19.54
N ARG A 162 15.09 -10.84 19.30
CA ARG A 162 14.30 -10.18 20.36
C ARG A 162 13.69 -11.19 21.34
N LYS A 163 13.79 -12.50 21.02
CA LYS A 163 13.26 -13.60 21.82
C LYS A 163 14.29 -14.28 22.71
N GLU A 164 15.55 -14.50 22.32
CA GLU A 164 16.56 -15.05 23.25
C GLU A 164 16.62 -14.22 24.53
N LYS A 165 16.74 -12.89 24.40
CA LYS A 165 16.72 -12.01 25.58
C LYS A 165 15.43 -12.03 26.40
N LYS A 166 14.25 -12.20 25.79
CA LYS A 166 12.97 -12.21 26.51
C LYS A 166 12.64 -13.58 27.11
N GLU A 167 13.02 -14.66 26.44
CA GLU A 167 12.87 -16.03 26.94
C GLU A 167 13.93 -16.32 28.02
N ASP A 168 15.13 -15.74 27.93
CA ASP A 168 16.15 -15.79 28.99
C ASP A 168 15.78 -14.89 30.18
N GLU A 169 15.27 -13.67 29.95
CA GLU A 169 14.72 -12.82 31.03
C GLU A 169 13.50 -13.48 31.67
N GLN A 170 12.58 -14.04 30.88
CA GLN A 170 11.38 -14.71 31.40
C GLN A 170 11.74 -16.02 32.12
N LYS A 171 12.66 -16.84 31.60
CA LYS A 171 13.22 -18.02 32.30
C LYS A 171 13.93 -17.65 33.60
N SER A 172 14.67 -16.54 33.63
CA SER A 172 15.32 -16.08 34.86
C SER A 172 14.33 -15.67 35.95
N THR A 173 13.14 -15.18 35.57
CA THR A 173 12.03 -14.91 36.51
C THR A 173 11.12 -16.11 36.79
N THR A 174 11.02 -17.10 35.90
CA THR A 174 10.15 -18.28 36.09
C THR A 174 10.87 -19.53 36.58
N MET A 175 12.20 -19.52 36.75
CA MET A 175 12.92 -20.62 37.41
C MET A 175 12.63 -20.77 38.92
N LEU A 176 11.74 -19.93 39.48
CA LEU A 176 11.17 -20.12 40.81
C LEU A 176 9.83 -20.87 40.81
N GLU A 177 9.18 -21.13 39.67
CA GLU A 177 7.92 -21.87 39.65
C GLU A 177 7.79 -22.83 38.46
N ALA A 178 7.81 -24.11 38.82
CA ALA A 178 7.20 -25.26 38.16
C ALA A 178 7.83 -25.82 36.87
N GLU A 179 8.42 -27.01 37.03
CA GLU A 179 8.49 -28.07 36.04
C GLU A 179 7.09 -28.36 35.46
N GLY A 180 6.96 -28.27 34.14
CA GLY A 180 5.69 -28.59 33.48
C GLY A 180 5.71 -28.28 31.99
N ILE A 181 6.13 -29.28 31.21
CA ILE A 181 5.75 -29.57 29.81
C ILE A 181 5.08 -28.40 29.06
N TYR A 182 5.83 -27.71 28.19
CA TYR A 182 5.23 -26.84 27.18
C TYR A 182 5.30 -27.45 25.78
N PRO A 183 4.17 -27.46 25.04
CA PRO A 183 4.11 -27.93 23.66
C PRO A 183 4.72 -26.89 22.72
N THR A 184 5.14 -27.38 21.56
CA THR A 184 5.64 -26.66 20.37
C THR A 184 4.76 -25.48 19.92
N ALA A 185 4.94 -24.30 20.52
CA ALA A 185 4.32 -23.04 20.10
C ALA A 185 5.19 -22.25 19.10
N LEU A 186 5.55 -22.87 17.97
CA LEU A 186 6.27 -22.20 16.86
C LEU A 186 5.39 -21.58 15.75
N PRO A 187 4.16 -22.06 15.42
CA PRO A 187 3.47 -21.62 14.20
C PRO A 187 2.67 -20.30 14.30
N SER A 188 2.27 -19.85 15.51
CA SER A 188 1.42 -18.65 15.70
C SER A 188 2.18 -17.31 15.59
N HIS A 189 3.51 -17.32 15.74
CA HIS A 189 4.31 -16.09 15.79
C HIS A 189 4.89 -15.67 14.44
N LEU A 190 5.26 -16.64 13.60
CA LEU A 190 5.64 -16.42 12.20
C LEU A 190 4.48 -15.81 11.40
N THR A 191 3.24 -16.25 11.67
CA THR A 191 2.02 -15.70 11.07
C THR A 191 1.76 -14.27 11.53
N ALA A 192 1.92 -13.95 12.82
CA ALA A 192 1.79 -12.59 13.35
C ALA A 192 2.87 -11.61 12.81
N GLN A 193 4.07 -12.11 12.49
CA GLN A 193 5.14 -11.29 11.88
C GLN A 193 4.88 -11.06 10.39
N LYS A 194 4.43 -12.08 9.67
CA LYS A 194 4.04 -11.98 8.25
C LYS A 194 2.89 -10.99 8.07
N SER A 195 1.85 -11.05 8.91
CA SER A 195 0.70 -10.14 8.83
C SER A 195 1.10 -8.68 9.09
N LYS A 196 2.00 -8.42 10.05
CA LYS A 196 2.52 -7.06 10.34
C LYS A 196 3.38 -6.52 9.19
N LYS A 197 4.18 -7.35 8.54
CA LYS A 197 4.94 -6.96 7.34
C LYS A 197 4.00 -6.55 6.21
N ILE A 198 3.01 -7.39 5.92
CA ILE A 198 2.01 -7.14 4.86
C ILE A 198 1.28 -5.83 5.15
N ALA A 199 0.85 -5.60 6.39
CA ALA A 199 0.17 -4.37 6.78
C ALA A 199 1.01 -3.11 6.46
N ILE A 200 2.30 -3.11 6.80
CA ILE A 200 3.19 -1.96 6.58
C ILE A 200 3.45 -1.76 5.08
N MET A 201 3.65 -2.83 4.33
CA MET A 201 3.85 -2.74 2.87
C MET A 201 2.57 -2.32 2.14
N LEU A 202 1.39 -2.64 2.67
CA LEU A 202 0.12 -2.21 2.10
C LEU A 202 -0.07 -0.68 2.16
N TRP A 203 0.43 -0.04 3.23
CA TRP A 203 0.51 1.43 3.29
C TRP A 203 1.40 2.02 2.18
N GLY A 204 2.31 1.24 1.61
CA GLY A 204 3.09 1.59 0.42
C GLY A 204 2.20 1.92 -0.80
N PHE A 205 1.00 1.35 -0.87
CA PHE A 205 0.04 1.60 -1.96
C PHE A 205 -0.89 2.78 -1.71
N ALA A 206 -0.76 3.51 -0.60
CA ALA A 206 -1.59 4.70 -0.35
C ALA A 206 -1.58 5.72 -1.52
N PRO A 207 -0.46 5.95 -2.26
CA PRO A 207 -0.48 6.80 -3.44
C PRO A 207 -1.50 6.38 -4.52
N MET A 208 -1.79 5.08 -4.65
CA MET A 208 -2.79 4.59 -5.62
C MET A 208 -4.20 5.09 -5.31
N LEU A 209 -4.51 5.41 -4.04
CA LEU A 209 -5.81 5.99 -3.68
C LEU A 209 -6.01 7.36 -4.33
N LEU A 210 -4.95 8.16 -4.42
CA LEU A 210 -5.01 9.45 -5.11
C LEU A 210 -5.21 9.24 -6.61
N ALA A 211 -4.51 8.26 -7.20
CA ALA A 211 -4.67 7.91 -8.61
C ALA A 211 -6.11 7.49 -8.93
N TYR A 212 -6.70 6.63 -8.08
CA TYR A 212 -8.09 6.21 -8.23
C TYR A 212 -9.05 7.38 -8.03
N ALA A 213 -8.86 8.22 -7.01
CA ALA A 213 -9.75 9.36 -6.76
C ALA A 213 -9.75 10.37 -7.92
N VAL A 214 -8.57 10.71 -8.46
CA VAL A 214 -8.45 11.57 -9.65
C VAL A 214 -9.12 10.91 -10.84
N SER A 215 -8.89 9.61 -11.06
CA SER A 215 -9.51 8.86 -12.15
C SER A 215 -11.04 8.83 -12.04
N THR A 216 -11.59 8.65 -10.84
CA THR A 216 -13.03 8.74 -10.58
C THR A 216 -13.58 10.09 -10.98
N ILE A 217 -12.92 11.18 -10.59
CA ILE A 217 -13.34 12.54 -10.95
C ILE A 217 -13.35 12.72 -12.47
N LEU A 218 -12.31 12.22 -13.17
CA LEU A 218 -12.27 12.27 -14.63
C LEU A 218 -13.43 11.50 -15.26
N LEU A 219 -13.76 10.31 -14.74
CA LEU A 219 -14.89 9.53 -15.23
C LEU A 219 -16.24 10.22 -14.98
N PHE A 220 -16.40 10.95 -13.87
CA PHE A 220 -17.62 11.72 -13.61
C PHE A 220 -17.83 12.90 -14.56
N VAL A 221 -16.75 13.42 -15.16
CA VAL A 221 -16.81 14.66 -15.96
C VAL A 221 -16.76 14.38 -17.45
N PHE A 222 -15.97 13.39 -17.88
CA PHE A 222 -15.59 13.23 -19.28
C PHE A 222 -16.14 11.98 -19.96
N LEU A 223 -16.83 11.08 -19.24
CA LEU A 223 -17.46 9.94 -19.91
C LEU A 223 -18.53 10.44 -20.90
N PRO A 224 -18.66 9.80 -22.07
CA PRO A 224 -19.75 10.10 -22.98
C PRO A 224 -21.08 9.68 -22.35
N VAL A 225 -22.13 10.43 -22.65
CA VAL A 225 -23.49 10.13 -22.18
C VAL A 225 -24.18 9.29 -23.25
N GLU A 226 -24.58 8.08 -22.90
CA GLU A 226 -25.21 7.13 -23.83
C GLU A 226 -26.66 6.87 -23.45
N ASP A 227 -27.53 6.83 -24.46
CA ASP A 227 -28.92 6.42 -24.30
C ASP A 227 -28.98 4.89 -24.35
N VAL A 228 -29.46 4.27 -23.28
CA VAL A 228 -29.41 2.81 -23.11
C VAL A 228 -30.73 2.18 -23.51
N SER A 229 -30.66 1.09 -24.27
CA SER A 229 -31.82 0.26 -24.56
C SER A 229 -32.38 -0.44 -23.31
N SER A 230 -33.67 -0.81 -23.34
CA SER A 230 -34.31 -1.60 -22.28
C SER A 230 -34.84 -2.90 -22.89
N PRO A 231 -34.26 -4.07 -22.57
CA PRO A 231 -33.23 -4.33 -21.56
C PRO A 231 -31.83 -3.88 -21.97
N ILE A 232 -30.99 -3.54 -20.98
CA ILE A 232 -29.60 -3.12 -21.20
C ILE A 232 -28.78 -4.27 -21.81
N THR A 233 -28.12 -4.01 -22.92
CA THR A 233 -27.23 -4.94 -23.62
C THR A 233 -25.76 -4.54 -23.48
N VAL A 234 -24.85 -5.47 -23.77
CA VAL A 234 -23.38 -5.19 -23.74
C VAL A 234 -23.00 -4.16 -24.81
N ALA A 235 -23.72 -4.12 -25.93
CA ALA A 235 -23.47 -3.17 -27.02
C ALA A 235 -23.69 -1.71 -26.58
N ASP A 236 -24.62 -1.47 -25.64
CA ASP A 236 -24.89 -0.14 -25.11
C ASP A 236 -23.72 0.45 -24.29
N PHE A 237 -22.70 -0.35 -23.98
CA PHE A 237 -21.50 0.09 -23.26
C PHE A 237 -20.30 0.35 -24.17
N ALA A 238 -20.39 0.04 -25.47
CA ALA A 238 -19.24 0.07 -26.38
C ALA A 238 -18.55 1.44 -26.37
N ASP A 239 -19.30 2.52 -26.55
CA ASP A 239 -18.77 3.89 -26.62
C ASP A 239 -18.23 4.38 -25.27
N ILE A 240 -18.87 4.00 -24.16
CA ILE A 240 -18.36 4.26 -22.81
C ILE A 240 -17.02 3.56 -22.61
N THR A 241 -16.91 2.29 -22.98
CA THR A 241 -15.69 1.47 -22.78
C THR A 241 -14.54 1.81 -23.71
N ASN A 242 -14.85 2.32 -24.91
CA ASN A 242 -13.86 2.76 -25.90
C ASN A 242 -13.45 4.23 -25.75
N SER A 243 -13.99 4.93 -24.75
CA SER A 243 -13.65 6.34 -24.54
C SER A 243 -12.18 6.54 -24.16
N LEU A 244 -11.57 7.60 -24.71
CA LEU A 244 -10.18 7.99 -24.44
C LEU A 244 -9.91 8.22 -22.93
N VAL A 245 -10.96 8.56 -22.18
CA VAL A 245 -10.89 8.80 -20.73
C VAL A 245 -10.33 7.59 -20.00
N TRP A 246 -10.72 6.37 -20.39
CA TRP A 246 -10.15 5.16 -19.80
C TRP A 246 -8.64 5.09 -19.97
N GLY A 247 -8.14 5.34 -21.17
CA GLY A 247 -6.71 5.40 -21.44
C GLY A 247 -5.98 6.42 -20.55
N VAL A 248 -6.56 7.62 -20.37
CA VAL A 248 -5.98 8.64 -19.48
C VAL A 248 -5.97 8.16 -18.01
N THR A 249 -7.06 7.56 -17.53
CA THR A 249 -7.12 7.02 -16.16
C THR A 249 -6.12 5.87 -15.95
N ASP A 250 -5.87 5.07 -16.98
CA ASP A 250 -4.89 3.99 -16.95
C ASP A 250 -3.47 4.54 -16.82
N TRP A 251 -3.12 5.54 -17.62
CA TRP A 251 -1.83 6.22 -17.57
C TRP A 251 -1.56 6.86 -16.21
N ILE A 252 -2.55 7.53 -15.61
CA ILE A 252 -2.42 8.11 -14.26
C ILE A 252 -2.04 7.02 -13.25
N GLN A 253 -2.73 5.88 -13.29
CA GLN A 253 -2.47 4.77 -12.38
C GLN A 253 -1.09 4.14 -12.61
N VAL A 254 -0.66 3.98 -13.86
CA VAL A 254 0.68 3.47 -14.21
C VAL A 254 1.79 4.43 -13.77
N ILE A 255 1.63 5.73 -14.00
CA ILE A 255 2.58 6.76 -13.57
C ILE A 255 2.73 6.75 -12.05
N VAL A 256 1.64 6.66 -11.30
CA VAL A 256 1.69 6.61 -9.82
C VAL A 256 2.33 5.31 -9.34
N LEU A 257 2.05 4.18 -10.00
CA LEU A 257 2.65 2.89 -9.67
C LEU A 257 4.17 2.88 -9.94
N ILE A 258 4.64 3.45 -11.05
CA ILE A 258 6.06 3.47 -11.41
C ILE A 258 6.83 4.59 -10.68
N GLY A 259 6.20 5.74 -10.46
CA GLY A 259 6.84 6.91 -9.85
C GLY A 259 6.77 6.92 -8.33
N TRP A 260 5.57 6.78 -7.75
CA TRP A 260 5.35 7.05 -6.33
C TRP A 260 5.40 5.78 -5.47
N VAL A 261 4.75 4.70 -5.90
CA VAL A 261 4.73 3.44 -5.13
C VAL A 261 6.13 2.90 -4.81
N PRO A 262 7.15 2.92 -5.70
CA PRO A 262 8.49 2.47 -5.30
C PRO A 262 9.12 3.36 -4.22
N ILE A 263 8.82 4.67 -4.18
CA ILE A 263 9.33 5.57 -3.13
C ILE A 263 8.76 5.16 -1.77
N THR A 264 7.42 5.06 -1.66
CA THR A 264 6.76 4.68 -0.40
C THR A 264 7.09 3.24 0.01
N MET A 265 7.18 2.31 -0.95
CA MET A 265 7.56 0.93 -0.68
C MET A 265 9.01 0.80 -0.19
N THR A 266 9.92 1.58 -0.78
CA THR A 266 11.32 1.65 -0.33
C THR A 266 11.41 2.10 1.11
N ILE A 267 10.70 3.17 1.46
CA ILE A 267 10.66 3.70 2.82
C ILE A 267 10.06 2.66 3.76
N ALA A 268 8.96 2.02 3.39
CA ALA A 268 8.33 0.97 4.18
C ALA A 268 9.31 -0.17 4.52
N ILE A 269 10.03 -0.67 3.51
CA ILE A 269 11.01 -1.76 3.64
C ILE A 269 12.24 -1.30 4.44
N ARG A 270 12.71 -0.08 4.19
CA ARG A 270 13.82 0.53 4.94
C ARG A 270 13.48 0.64 6.41
N GLU A 271 12.32 1.16 6.78
CA GLU A 271 11.95 1.30 8.19
C GLU A 271 11.78 -0.07 8.88
N LEU A 272 11.23 -1.05 8.13
CA LEU A 272 11.08 -2.44 8.58
C LEU A 272 12.40 -3.10 8.96
N VAL A 273 13.46 -2.88 8.18
CA VAL A 273 14.68 -3.72 8.24
C VAL A 273 15.96 -2.92 8.52
N ASN A 274 15.92 -1.60 8.37
CA ASN A 274 17.04 -0.67 8.50
C ASN A 274 18.14 -0.96 7.46
N ALA A 275 17.72 -1.08 6.20
CA ALA A 275 18.56 -1.44 5.07
C ALA A 275 19.05 -0.21 4.28
N SER A 276 19.88 -0.45 3.25
CA SER A 276 20.32 0.60 2.32
C SER A 276 19.14 1.13 1.50
N THR A 277 18.90 2.44 1.56
CA THR A 277 17.80 3.11 0.85
C THR A 277 17.99 2.98 -0.65
N PHE A 278 19.20 3.21 -1.15
CA PHE A 278 19.49 3.15 -2.58
C PHE A 278 19.27 1.76 -3.19
N ARG A 279 19.78 0.69 -2.55
CA ARG A 279 19.64 -0.68 -3.06
C ARG A 279 18.19 -1.15 -3.10
N VAL A 280 17.44 -0.83 -2.04
CA VAL A 280 16.00 -1.14 -1.98
C VAL A 280 15.24 -0.35 -3.03
N TYR A 281 15.54 0.96 -3.19
CA TYR A 281 14.89 1.81 -4.19
C TYR A 281 15.07 1.28 -5.61
N LEU A 282 16.30 0.94 -5.99
CA LEU A 282 16.56 0.40 -7.33
C LEU A 282 15.77 -0.88 -7.58
N SER A 283 15.73 -1.79 -6.61
CA SER A 283 14.95 -3.03 -6.73
C SER A 283 13.44 -2.77 -6.80
N CYS A 284 12.91 -1.87 -5.96
CA CYS A 284 11.50 -1.49 -5.99
C CYS A 284 11.14 -0.83 -7.32
N LEU A 285 12.00 0.03 -7.87
CA LEU A 285 11.77 0.69 -9.15
C LEU A 285 11.67 -0.32 -10.29
N ILE A 286 12.59 -1.29 -10.37
CA ILE A 286 12.57 -2.36 -11.38
C ILE A 286 11.27 -3.17 -11.28
N VAL A 287 10.88 -3.59 -10.07
CA VAL A 287 9.63 -4.33 -9.85
C VAL A 287 8.41 -3.50 -10.24
N ALA A 288 8.39 -2.21 -9.90
CA ALA A 288 7.30 -1.30 -10.22
C ALA A 288 7.14 -1.08 -11.73
N ILE A 289 8.25 -0.95 -12.48
CA ILE A 289 8.24 -0.85 -13.94
C ILE A 289 7.63 -2.12 -14.56
N LEU A 290 8.11 -3.30 -14.16
CA LEU A 290 7.59 -4.58 -14.67
C LEU A 290 6.11 -4.76 -14.35
N LEU A 291 5.69 -4.43 -13.12
CA LEU A 291 4.29 -4.45 -12.72
C LEU A 291 3.43 -3.44 -13.49
N GLY A 292 3.95 -2.25 -13.75
CA GLY A 292 3.26 -1.22 -14.52
C GLY A 292 2.99 -1.67 -15.95
N PHE A 293 4.00 -2.23 -16.63
CA PHE A 293 3.81 -2.82 -17.95
C PHE A 293 2.79 -3.96 -17.92
N LEU A 294 2.96 -4.92 -17.01
CA LEU A 294 2.05 -6.06 -16.90
C LEU A 294 0.61 -5.60 -16.69
N LEU A 295 0.36 -4.77 -15.68
CA LEU A 295 -0.99 -4.30 -15.36
C LEU A 295 -1.60 -3.43 -16.46
N TYR A 296 -0.79 -2.70 -17.24
CA TYR A 296 -1.26 -1.93 -18.39
C TYR A 296 -1.74 -2.83 -19.53
N PHE A 297 -0.94 -3.83 -19.92
CA PHE A 297 -1.29 -4.75 -21.01
C PHE A 297 -2.46 -5.68 -20.66
N PHE A 298 -2.65 -6.00 -19.38
CA PHE A 298 -3.80 -6.77 -18.92
C PHE A 298 -5.09 -5.95 -18.75
N ARG A 299 -5.09 -4.64 -19.06
CA ARG A 299 -6.32 -3.84 -18.96
C ARG A 299 -7.25 -4.10 -20.14
N PRO A 300 -8.57 -4.27 -19.88
CA PRO A 300 -9.56 -4.39 -20.94
C PRO A 300 -9.55 -3.17 -21.89
N SER A 301 -9.39 -1.96 -21.36
CA SER A 301 -9.30 -0.71 -22.13
C SER A 301 -8.18 -0.69 -23.17
N PHE A 302 -7.03 -1.31 -22.89
CA PHE A 302 -5.96 -1.46 -23.88
C PHE A 302 -6.37 -2.42 -25.00
N LEU A 303 -6.95 -3.57 -24.63
CA LEU A 303 -7.45 -4.55 -25.59
C LEU A 303 -8.55 -3.94 -26.48
N PHE A 304 -9.50 -3.20 -25.90
CA PHE A 304 -10.60 -2.59 -26.65
C PHE A 304 -10.13 -1.44 -27.57
N ASN A 305 -9.20 -0.60 -27.13
CA ASN A 305 -8.68 0.50 -27.95
C ASN A 305 -7.74 0.03 -29.08
N THR A 306 -7.00 -1.07 -28.88
CA THR A 306 -6.10 -1.63 -29.91
C THR A 306 -6.77 -2.62 -30.84
N ALA A 307 -7.87 -3.24 -30.41
CA ALA A 307 -8.69 -4.13 -31.23
C ALA A 307 -9.69 -3.36 -32.12
N GLY A 308 -9.60 -2.02 -32.20
CA GLY A 308 -10.34 -1.17 -33.14
C GLY A 308 -9.88 -1.33 -34.59
N VAL A 309 -9.95 -2.56 -35.08
CA VAL A 309 -10.37 -2.91 -36.45
C VAL A 309 -11.87 -3.15 -36.41
#